data_AF-A0A816WG60-F1
#
_entry.id   AF-A0A816WG60-F1
#
_cell.length_a   1.000
_cell.length_b   1.000
_cell.length_c   1.000
_cell.angle_alpha   90.00
_cell.angle_beta   90.00
_cell.angle_gamma   90.00
#
_symmetry.space_group_name_H-M   'P 1'
#
loop_
_entity.id
_entity.type
_entity.pdbx_description
1 polymer ?
#
loop_
_entity_poly.entity_id
_entity_poly.type
_entity_poly.pdbx_seq_one_letter_code
_entity_poly.pdbx_strand_id
1 'polypeptide(L)' 'MAHLLGSKACIDSLRVDIDDLESVIHDIVGKTGSIKCHSWKFPDKIATDVDINELLQRYQHGKHEV' A
#
# COMPACT_ATOMS: atom_id res chain seq x y z
N MET A 1 -17.06 13.64 0.09
CA MET A 1 -15.70 13.06 0.10
C MET A 1 -14.90 13.33 -1.17
N ALA A 2 -15.52 13.55 -2.35
CA ALA A 2 -14.79 13.75 -3.61
C ALA A 2 -13.77 14.91 -3.58
N HIS A 3 -13.97 15.93 -2.73
CA HIS A 3 -13.02 17.05 -2.56
C HIS A 3 -11.74 16.68 -1.79
N LEU A 4 -11.69 15.53 -1.13
CA LEU A 4 -10.49 15.03 -0.43
C LEU A 4 -9.62 14.18 -1.36
N LEU A 5 -10.20 13.66 -2.45
CA LEU A 5 -9.49 12.88 -3.46
C LEU A 5 -8.40 13.75 -4.10
N GLY A 6 -7.15 13.36 -3.90
CA GLY A 6 -5.98 14.08 -4.40
C GLY A 6 -5.51 15.24 -3.53
N SER A 7 -6.16 15.53 -2.39
CA SER A 7 -5.60 16.48 -1.41
C SER A 7 -4.35 15.88 -0.76
N LYS A 8 -3.28 16.67 -0.66
CA LYS A 8 -2.00 16.23 -0.07
C LYS A 8 -2.18 15.57 1.30
N ALA A 9 -2.88 16.26 2.22
CA ALA A 9 -3.08 15.78 3.59
C ALA A 9 -3.84 14.44 3.64
N CYS A 10 -4.82 14.22 2.75
CA CYS A 10 -5.53 12.95 2.68
C CYS A 10 -4.63 11.83 2.13
N ILE A 11 -3.80 12.12 1.12
CA ILE A 11 -2.86 11.14 0.57
C ILE A 11 -1.79 10.78 1.60
N ASP A 12 -1.26 11.77 2.31
CA ASP A 12 -0.26 11.56 3.36
C ASP A 12 -0.83 10.75 4.54
N SER A 13 -2.07 11.03 4.96
CA SER A 13 -2.76 10.23 5.99
C SER A 13 -3.00 8.79 5.52
N LEU A 14 -3.51 8.62 4.30
CA LEU A 14 -3.78 7.29 3.74
C LEU A 14 -2.50 6.46 3.62
N ARG A 15 -1.36 7.10 3.34
CA ARG A 15 -0.06 6.43 3.30
C ARG A 15 0.29 5.81 4.66
N VAL A 16 0.09 6.56 5.74
CA VAL A 16 0.32 6.07 7.11
C VAL A 16 -0.61 4.91 7.41
N ASP A 17 -1.90 5.04 7.11
CA ASP A 17 -2.88 3.99 7.35
C ASP A 17 -2.53 2.69 6.61
N ILE A 18 -2.03 2.78 5.37
CA ILE A 18 -1.62 1.60 4.58
C ILE A 18 -0.33 0.98 5.13
N ASP A 19 0.63 1.78 5.57
CA ASP A 19 1.88 1.28 6.17
C ASP A 19 1.61 0.50 7.47
N ASP A 20 0.71 1.03 8.31
CA ASP A 20 0.26 0.35 9.53
C ASP A 20 -0.42 -1.00 9.21
N LEU A 21 -1.29 -1.03 8.19
CA LEU A 21 -1.94 -2.27 7.75
C LEU A 21 -0.92 -3.29 7.23
N GLU A 22 0.08 -2.85 6.47
CA GLU A 22 1.13 -3.72 5.95
C GLU A 22 1.94 -4.36 7.08
N SER A 23 2.28 -3.59 8.12
CA SER A 23 2.96 -4.12 9.31
C SER A 23 2.14 -5.21 10.00
N VAL A 24 0.82 -5.01 10.13
CA VAL A 24 -0.07 -6.01 10.75
C VAL A 24 -0.17 -7.28 9.89
N ILE A 25 -0.26 -7.13 8.57
CA ILE A 25 -0.29 -8.27 7.65
C ILE A 25 1.01 -9.07 7.76
N HIS A 26 2.16 -8.41 7.78
CA HIS A 26 3.46 -9.06 7.90
C HIS A 26 3.59 -9.85 9.22
N ASP A 27 3.12 -9.28 10.32
CA ASP A 27 3.09 -9.95 11.63
C ASP A 27 2.22 -11.21 11.62
N ILE A 28 1.05 -11.15 10.97
CA ILE A 28 0.14 -12.30 10.86
C ILE A 28 0.74 -13.38 9.97
N VAL A 29 1.30 -13.02 8.81
CA VAL A 29 1.93 -13.95 7.88
C VAL A 29 3.16 -14.61 8.52
N GLY A 30 3.96 -13.85 9.29
CA GLY A 30 5.09 -14.39 10.04
C GLY A 30 4.69 -15.45 11.08
N LYS A 31 3.50 -15.31 11.68
CA LYS A 31 2.96 -16.26 12.69
C LYS A 31 2.21 -17.45 12.07
N THR A 32 1.52 -17.23 10.95
CA THR A 32 0.62 -18.22 10.34
C THR A 32 1.25 -18.97 9.16
N GLY A 33 2.38 -18.48 8.65
CA GLY A 33 3.06 -19.01 7.47
C GLY A 33 2.64 -18.30 6.18
N SER A 34 3.43 -18.49 5.13
CA SER A 34 3.22 -17.84 3.83
C SER A 34 1.92 -18.27 3.16
N ILE A 35 1.11 -17.29 2.73
CA ILE A 35 -0.10 -17.49 1.96
C ILE A 35 0.24 -17.41 0.46
N LYS A 36 0.10 -18.53 -0.25
CA LYS A 36 0.37 -18.61 -1.70
C LYS A 36 -0.85 -18.20 -2.52
N CYS A 37 -1.28 -16.96 -2.38
CA CYS A 37 -2.25 -16.35 -3.28
C CYS A 37 -1.56 -15.37 -4.21
N HIS A 38 -1.95 -15.37 -5.49
CA HIS A 38 -1.45 -14.38 -6.44
C HIS A 38 -2.11 -13.03 -6.18
N SER A 39 -1.35 -11.95 -6.38
CA SER A 39 -1.90 -10.61 -6.32
C SER A 39 -2.89 -10.40 -7.47
N TRP A 40 -4.08 -9.88 -7.16
CA TRP A 40 -5.08 -9.55 -8.16
C TRP A 40 -4.64 -8.38 -9.08
N LYS A 41 -3.75 -7.52 -8.60
CA LYS A 41 -3.25 -6.33 -9.32
C LYS A 41 -1.90 -6.57 -10.01
N PHE A 42 -1.07 -7.43 -9.43
CA PHE A 42 0.24 -7.83 -9.98
C PHE A 42 0.25 -9.35 -10.16
N PRO A 43 -0.38 -9.88 -11.23
CA PRO A 43 -0.62 -11.33 -11.38
C PRO A 43 0.66 -12.18 -11.35
N ASP A 44 1.79 -11.57 -11.71
CA ASP A 44 3.14 -12.12 -11.68
C ASP A 44 3.73 -12.27 -10.27
N LYS A 45 3.10 -11.69 -9.24
CA LYS A 45 3.58 -11.69 -7.86
C LYS A 45 2.64 -12.44 -6.93
N ILE A 46 3.20 -13.05 -5.89
CA ILE A 46 2.44 -13.48 -4.71
C ILE A 46 1.98 -12.23 -3.96
N ALA A 47 0.76 -12.24 -3.43
CA ALA A 47 0.15 -11.08 -2.79
C ALA A 47 0.98 -10.57 -1.60
N THR A 48 1.55 -11.47 -0.80
CA THR A 48 2.40 -11.13 0.35
C THR A 48 3.81 -10.67 -0.03
N ASP A 49 4.20 -10.84 -1.30
CA ASP A 49 5.53 -10.46 -1.80
C ASP A 49 5.47 -9.10 -2.55
N VAL A 50 4.30 -8.46 -2.57
CA VAL A 50 4.15 -7.12 -3.12
C VAL A 50 4.72 -6.13 -2.12
N ASP A 51 5.82 -5.46 -2.48
CA ASP A 51 6.41 -4.41 -1.65
C ASP A 51 5.49 -3.17 -1.61
N ILE A 52 4.62 -3.11 -0.60
CA ILE A 52 3.70 -1.99 -0.40
C ILE A 52 4.46 -0.68 -0.14
N ASN A 53 5.62 -0.74 0.51
CA ASN A 53 6.45 0.43 0.81
C ASN A 53 7.00 1.08 -0.47
N GLU A 54 7.50 0.26 -1.40
CA GLU A 54 7.91 0.71 -2.74
C GLU A 54 6.73 1.34 -3.48
N LEU A 55 5.56 0.70 -3.44
CA LEU A 55 4.35 1.22 -4.10
C LEU A 55 3.91 2.55 -3.50
N LEU A 56 3.93 2.70 -2.17
CA LEU A 56 3.60 3.95 -1.51
C LEU A 56 4.59 5.05 -1.91
N GLN A 57 5.89 4.78 -2.01
CA GLN A 57 6.85 5.77 -2.53
C GLN A 57 6.53 6.19 -3.96
N ARG A 58 6.20 5.23 -4.83
CA ARG A 58 5.85 5.49 -6.23
C ARG A 58 4.54 6.28 -6.38
N TYR A 59 3.55 6.00 -5.53
CA TYR A 59 2.22 6.63 -5.56
C TYR A 59 2.06 7.76 -4.53
N GLN A 60 3.13 8.47 -4.23
CA GLN A 60 3.04 9.69 -3.44
C GLN A 60 2.29 10.80 -4.17
N HIS A 61 1.80 11.79 -3.42
CA HIS A 61 1.21 12.97 -4.04
C HIS A 61 2.25 13.65 -4.96
N GLY A 62 1.96 13.67 -6.27
CA GLY A 62 2.81 14.33 -7.24
C GLY A 62 2.81 15.84 -6.99
N LYS A 63 3.99 16.46 -7.05
CA LYS A 63 4.07 17.91 -7.27
C LYS A 63 3.53 18.19 -8.66
N HIS A 64 2.22 18.41 -8.76
CA HIS A 64 1.64 18.97 -9.97
C HIS A 64 1.89 20.48 -9.90
N GLU A 65 3.12 20.90 -10.23
CA GLU A 65 3.37 22.29 -10.64
C GLU A 65 2.82 22.42 -12.06
N VAL A 66 1.66 23.08 -12.18
CA VAL A 66 1.24 23.73 -13.43
C VAL A 66 1.90 25.10 -13.49
#